data_AF-A0A8T7HSL1-F1
#
_entry.id   AF-A0A8T7HSL1-F1
#
_cell.length_a   1.000
_cell.length_b   1.000
_cell.length_c   1.000
_cell.angle_alpha   90.00
_cell.angle_beta   90.00
_cell.angle_gamma   90.00
#
_symmetry.space_group_name_H-M   'P 1'
#
loop_
_entity.id
_entity.type
_entity.pdbx_description
1 polymer ?
#
loop_
_entity_poly.entity_id
_entity_poly.type
_entity_poly.pdbx_seq_one_letter_code
_entity_poly.pdbx_strand_id
1 'polypeptide(L)'
;MHETVEIRPYDSSFKEYFLEEKFALGLEIEHVGSTSVPGLGGKHVLDLLLIARSKEDALEKVRVLEKRGYEINQDAGDPERIFMHADKMLLGKSLHIHMHIMWTQKYREMLLFRDHMIAHPEDAKEYFALKKDIAAKVNYDREEYTKIKAAYVKEIIEKATLPLYFAPINLVGNKYYRHFLFEKGADFVFSELMLCEHMDQNRGKLDIFEEDLERTIIQIGAGTKKEIDTLIPLLPNVNEVNLNMGCPQSSMKEICGGLLSNKE
;
A
#
# COMPACT_ATOMS: atom_id res chain seq x y z
N MET A 1 -0.21 -19.35 -27.02
CA MET A 1 0.95 -19.93 -26.29
C MET A 1 0.56 -19.84 -24.82
N HIS A 2 0.30 -20.97 -24.15
CA HIS A 2 -0.14 -20.92 -22.75
C HIS A 2 1.04 -20.47 -21.89
N GLU A 3 0.95 -19.28 -21.30
CA GLU A 3 1.93 -18.84 -20.31
C GLU A 3 1.82 -19.73 -19.07
N THR A 4 2.93 -20.38 -18.73
CA THR A 4 3.01 -21.27 -17.58
C THR A 4 3.27 -20.49 -16.29
N VAL A 5 2.55 -20.82 -15.22
CA VAL A 5 2.70 -20.17 -13.92
C VAL A 5 3.86 -20.75 -13.12
N GLU A 6 5.04 -20.15 -13.19
CA GLU A 6 6.16 -20.55 -12.32
C GLU A 6 6.04 -19.89 -10.93
N ILE A 7 6.07 -20.70 -9.86
CA ILE A 7 6.03 -20.22 -8.47
C ILE A 7 7.41 -20.39 -7.83
N ARG A 8 8.03 -19.28 -7.44
CA ARG A 8 9.39 -19.20 -6.92
C ARG A 8 9.42 -18.76 -5.46
N PRO A 9 10.48 -19.10 -4.69
CA PRO A 9 10.70 -18.60 -3.34
C PRO A 9 10.74 -17.07 -3.27
N TYR A 10 10.56 -16.51 -2.07
CA TYR A 10 10.69 -15.08 -1.85
C TYR A 10 12.12 -14.60 -2.19
N ASP A 11 12.22 -13.47 -2.86
CA ASP A 11 13.47 -12.77 -3.20
C ASP A 11 13.42 -11.41 -2.52
N SER A 12 14.30 -11.17 -1.54
CA SER A 12 14.31 -9.93 -0.76
C SER A 12 14.64 -8.70 -1.63
N SER A 13 15.29 -8.92 -2.78
CA SER A 13 15.71 -7.86 -3.72
C SER A 13 14.55 -7.06 -4.32
N PHE A 14 13.31 -7.59 -4.22
CA PHE A 14 12.10 -6.89 -4.68
C PHE A 14 11.85 -5.57 -3.96
N LYS A 15 12.34 -5.43 -2.72
CA LYS A 15 12.28 -4.14 -2.00
C LYS A 15 13.13 -3.10 -2.72
N GLU A 16 14.35 -3.45 -3.12
CA GLU A 16 15.27 -2.54 -3.79
C GLU A 16 14.80 -2.23 -5.22
N TYR A 17 14.25 -3.21 -5.95
CA TYR A 17 13.63 -2.98 -7.27
C TYR A 17 12.45 -2.02 -7.20
N PHE A 18 11.58 -2.18 -6.19
CA PHE A 18 10.50 -1.24 -5.93
C PHE A 18 11.02 0.18 -5.70
N LEU A 19 12.03 0.34 -4.85
CA LEU A 19 12.58 1.65 -4.53
C LEU A 19 13.20 2.31 -5.77
N GLU A 20 13.99 1.58 -6.56
CA GLU A 20 14.57 2.11 -7.81
C GLU A 20 13.49 2.63 -8.76
N GLU A 21 12.44 1.82 -9.01
CA GLU A 21 11.35 2.22 -9.90
C GLU A 21 10.53 3.38 -9.34
N LYS A 22 10.23 3.38 -8.02
CA LYS A 22 9.54 4.49 -7.34
C LYS A 22 10.31 5.80 -7.48
N PHE A 23 11.64 5.78 -7.27
CA PHE A 23 12.47 6.96 -7.45
C PHE A 23 12.55 7.40 -8.92
N ALA A 24 12.72 6.47 -9.85
CA ALA A 24 12.81 6.77 -11.28
C ALA A 24 11.53 7.42 -11.82
N LEU A 25 10.37 6.96 -11.36
CA LEU A 25 9.06 7.51 -11.76
C LEU A 25 8.77 8.86 -11.11
N GLY A 26 9.22 9.09 -9.87
CA GLY A 26 8.90 10.30 -9.12
C GLY A 26 7.41 10.43 -8.78
N LEU A 27 6.70 9.30 -8.71
CA LEU A 27 5.28 9.21 -8.38
C LEU A 27 5.11 8.58 -7.01
N GLU A 28 4.05 8.98 -6.30
CA GLU A 28 3.63 8.28 -5.09
C GLU A 28 2.95 6.97 -5.48
N ILE A 29 3.71 5.89 -5.30
CA ILE A 29 3.28 4.52 -5.56
C ILE A 29 3.60 3.63 -4.36
N GLU A 30 2.80 2.57 -4.23
CA GLU A 30 2.87 1.55 -3.20
C GLU A 30 3.35 0.22 -3.80
N HIS A 31 4.22 -0.49 -3.07
CA HIS A 31 4.55 -1.88 -3.38
C HIS A 31 3.43 -2.77 -2.86
N VAL A 32 2.84 -3.58 -3.73
CA VAL A 32 1.72 -4.47 -3.43
C VAL A 32 1.98 -5.88 -3.98
N GLY A 33 1.00 -6.78 -3.84
CA GLY A 33 1.12 -8.15 -4.33
C GLY A 33 2.08 -8.99 -3.48
N SER A 34 2.38 -10.21 -3.95
CA SER A 34 3.15 -11.18 -3.15
C SER A 34 4.58 -10.72 -2.86
N THR A 35 5.21 -9.99 -3.78
CA THR A 35 6.62 -9.56 -3.64
C THR A 35 6.81 -8.45 -2.62
N SER A 36 5.73 -7.79 -2.20
CA SER A 36 5.73 -6.79 -1.11
C SER A 36 5.71 -7.38 0.30
N VAL A 37 5.47 -8.70 0.43
CA VAL A 37 5.32 -9.39 1.72
C VAL A 37 6.58 -10.22 2.01
N PRO A 38 7.36 -9.92 3.08
CA PRO A 38 8.54 -10.69 3.43
C PRO A 38 8.24 -12.18 3.62
N GLY A 39 9.02 -13.03 2.96
CA GLY A 39 8.87 -14.49 3.03
C GLY A 39 7.78 -15.08 2.12
N LEU A 40 6.98 -14.24 1.43
CA LEU A 40 5.95 -14.71 0.51
C LEU A 40 6.48 -14.86 -0.93
N GLY A 41 6.80 -16.10 -1.33
CA GLY A 41 7.16 -16.41 -2.72
C GLY A 41 6.01 -16.23 -3.71
N GLY A 42 6.26 -16.28 -5.01
CA GLY A 42 5.24 -16.04 -6.03
C GLY A 42 5.78 -16.09 -7.45
N LYS A 43 5.12 -15.38 -8.38
CA LYS A 43 5.48 -15.36 -9.81
C LYS A 43 6.69 -14.49 -10.14
N HIS A 44 7.34 -13.88 -9.15
CA HIS A 44 8.43 -12.92 -9.34
C HIS A 44 8.04 -11.74 -10.25
N VAL A 45 6.85 -11.17 -10.00
CA VAL A 45 6.37 -9.94 -10.66
C VAL A 45 6.36 -8.81 -9.63
N LEU A 46 6.82 -7.63 -10.03
CA LEU A 46 6.74 -6.43 -9.20
C LEU A 46 5.37 -5.78 -9.40
N ASP A 47 4.46 -5.96 -8.45
CA ASP A 47 3.13 -5.33 -8.50
C ASP A 47 3.18 -3.96 -7.78
N LEU A 48 2.81 -2.91 -8.49
CA LEU A 48 2.81 -1.52 -8.03
C LEU A 48 1.39 -0.97 -8.05
N LEU A 49 1.04 -0.19 -7.04
CA LEU A 49 -0.25 0.50 -6.94
C LEU A 49 -0.03 2.01 -6.96
N LEU A 50 -0.73 2.68 -7.87
CA LEU A 50 -0.83 4.13 -7.94
C LEU A 50 -2.28 4.54 -7.62
N ILE A 51 -2.45 5.35 -6.58
CA ILE A 51 -3.76 5.87 -6.18
C ILE A 51 -3.96 7.24 -6.84
N ALA A 52 -4.99 7.36 -7.67
CA ALA A 52 -5.39 8.60 -8.33
C ALA A 52 -6.61 9.22 -7.63
N ARG A 53 -6.79 10.53 -7.75
CA ARG A 53 -7.89 11.28 -7.12
C ARG A 53 -9.21 11.15 -7.87
N SER A 54 -9.13 10.93 -9.18
CA SER A 54 -10.26 10.73 -10.07
C SER A 54 -9.82 9.93 -11.29
N LYS A 55 -10.78 9.58 -12.16
CA LYS A 55 -10.47 8.92 -13.42
C LYS A 55 -9.61 9.81 -14.34
N GLU A 56 -9.86 11.12 -14.33
CA GLU A 56 -9.10 12.09 -15.12
C GLU A 56 -7.64 12.17 -14.64
N ASP A 57 -7.43 12.25 -13.33
CA ASP A 57 -6.10 12.19 -12.70
C ASP A 57 -5.41 10.86 -13.06
N ALA A 58 -6.13 9.73 -13.03
CA ALA A 58 -5.60 8.44 -13.45
C ALA A 58 -5.12 8.45 -14.91
N LEU A 59 -5.89 9.03 -15.83
CA LEU A 59 -5.52 9.15 -17.25
C LEU A 59 -4.30 10.07 -17.46
N GLU A 60 -4.11 11.10 -16.62
CA GLU A 60 -2.88 11.90 -16.63
C GLU A 60 -1.66 11.08 -16.21
N LYS A 61 -1.80 10.25 -15.17
CA LYS A 61 -0.73 9.34 -14.71
C LYS A 61 -0.39 8.28 -15.76
N VAL A 62 -1.39 7.75 -16.47
CA VAL A 62 -1.18 6.85 -17.63
C VAL A 62 -0.25 7.49 -18.65
N ARG A 63 -0.53 8.73 -19.08
CA ARG A 63 0.33 9.44 -20.06
C ARG A 63 1.77 9.62 -19.59
N VAL A 64 1.98 9.77 -18.27
CA VAL A 64 3.33 9.82 -17.69
C VAL A 64 3.98 8.46 -17.76
N LEU A 65 3.27 7.39 -17.41
CA LEU A 65 3.76 6.02 -17.39
C LEU A 65 4.06 5.47 -18.80
N GLU A 66 3.25 5.80 -19.81
CA GLU A 66 3.51 5.46 -21.21
C GLU A 66 4.87 6.00 -21.68
N LYS A 67 5.19 7.25 -21.33
CA LYS A 67 6.52 7.85 -21.60
C LYS A 67 7.66 7.17 -20.85
N ARG A 68 7.35 6.37 -19.83
CA ARG A 68 8.30 5.60 -19.01
C ARG A 68 8.33 4.11 -19.37
N GLY A 69 7.70 3.73 -20.48
CA GLY A 69 7.74 2.38 -21.03
C GLY A 69 6.68 1.43 -20.49
N TYR A 70 5.62 1.95 -19.87
CA TYR A 70 4.47 1.13 -19.48
C TYR A 70 3.42 1.07 -20.59
N GLU A 71 2.85 -0.11 -20.79
CA GLU A 71 1.82 -0.37 -21.79
C GLU A 71 0.49 -0.72 -21.12
N ILE A 72 -0.60 -0.11 -21.60
CA ILE A 72 -1.95 -0.41 -21.11
C ILE A 72 -2.34 -1.83 -21.55
N ASN A 73 -2.79 -2.63 -20.59
CA ASN A 73 -3.44 -3.90 -20.89
C ASN A 73 -4.95 -3.66 -21.05
N GLN A 74 -5.42 -3.69 -22.30
CA GLN A 74 -6.81 -3.41 -22.65
C GLN A 74 -7.80 -4.49 -22.18
N ASP A 75 -7.31 -5.70 -21.88
CA ASP A 75 -8.12 -6.86 -21.51
C ASP A 75 -8.29 -7.03 -19.98
N ALA A 76 -7.84 -6.06 -19.19
CA ALA A 76 -7.78 -6.17 -17.73
C ALA A 76 -9.14 -6.06 -17.00
N GLY A 77 -10.24 -5.84 -17.73
CA GLY A 77 -11.63 -6.12 -17.32
C GLY A 77 -12.21 -5.34 -16.13
N ASP A 78 -11.49 -4.38 -15.54
CA ASP A 78 -11.90 -3.69 -14.31
C ASP A 78 -12.16 -2.19 -14.57
N PRO A 79 -13.42 -1.70 -14.52
CA PRO A 79 -13.73 -0.31 -14.84
C PRO A 79 -13.20 0.70 -13.82
N GLU A 80 -12.76 0.25 -12.64
CA GLU A 80 -12.24 1.08 -11.55
C GLU A 80 -10.70 1.04 -11.45
N ARG A 81 -10.05 0.35 -12.39
CA ARG A 81 -8.61 0.14 -12.41
C ARG A 81 -8.08 0.15 -13.83
N ILE A 82 -7.11 1.02 -14.10
CA ILE A 82 -6.28 0.90 -15.30
C ILE A 82 -5.11 0.00 -14.94
N PHE A 83 -4.93 -1.08 -15.72
CA PHE A 83 -3.81 -2.00 -15.56
C PHE A 83 -2.80 -1.74 -16.66
N MET A 84 -1.55 -1.49 -16.26
CA MET A 84 -0.43 -1.37 -17.18
C MET A 84 0.65 -2.37 -16.81
N HIS A 85 1.53 -2.67 -17.75
CA HIS A 85 2.69 -3.53 -17.51
C HIS A 85 3.94 -2.97 -18.21
N ALA A 86 5.11 -3.38 -17.74
CA ALA A 86 6.39 -3.05 -18.35
C ALA A 86 7.41 -4.16 -18.06
N ASP A 87 8.30 -4.41 -19.01
CA ASP A 87 9.54 -5.16 -18.75
C ASP A 87 10.69 -4.18 -18.61
N LYS A 88 11.34 -4.17 -17.44
CA LYS A 88 12.40 -3.20 -17.10
C LYS A 88 13.64 -3.87 -16.55
N MET A 89 14.80 -3.28 -16.86
CA MET A 89 16.07 -3.62 -16.24
C MET A 89 16.23 -2.81 -14.96
N LEU A 90 16.11 -3.46 -13.79
CA LEU A 90 16.27 -2.85 -12.47
C LEU A 90 17.43 -3.54 -11.74
N LEU A 91 18.40 -2.76 -11.26
CA LEU A 91 19.69 -3.21 -10.70
C LEU A 91 20.34 -4.36 -11.50
N GLY A 92 20.28 -4.29 -12.82
CA GLY A 92 20.87 -5.32 -13.71
C GLY A 92 20.07 -6.62 -13.86
N LYS A 93 18.82 -6.67 -13.37
CA LYS A 93 17.89 -7.79 -13.56
C LYS A 93 16.67 -7.36 -14.38
N SER A 94 16.30 -8.17 -15.36
CA SER A 94 15.05 -7.97 -16.10
C SER A 94 13.86 -8.38 -15.23
N LEU A 95 12.92 -7.47 -15.02
CA LEU A 95 11.72 -7.67 -14.22
C LEU A 95 10.47 -7.29 -14.99
N HIS A 96 9.47 -8.16 -14.87
CA HIS A 96 8.11 -7.84 -15.27
C HIS A 96 7.44 -7.04 -14.15
N ILE A 97 6.87 -5.91 -14.51
CA ILE A 97 6.23 -4.97 -13.60
C ILE A 97 4.77 -4.86 -13.98
N HIS A 98 3.91 -4.92 -12.98
CA HIS A 98 2.49 -4.62 -13.06
C HIS A 98 2.23 -3.29 -12.37
N MET A 99 1.47 -2.41 -13.02
CA MET A 99 1.05 -1.12 -12.47
C MET A 99 -0.48 -1.07 -12.43
N HIS A 100 -1.02 -0.93 -11.22
CA HIS A 100 -2.44 -0.78 -10.95
C HIS A 100 -2.74 0.68 -10.65
N ILE A 101 -3.47 1.36 -11.52
CA ILE A 101 -3.89 2.76 -11.31
C ILE A 101 -5.36 2.77 -10.93
N MET A 102 -5.67 3.20 -9.72
CA MET A 102 -7.02 3.10 -9.14
C MET A 102 -7.44 4.41 -8.51
N TRP A 103 -8.72 4.78 -8.66
CA TRP A 103 -9.27 6.03 -8.11
C TRP A 103 -10.50 5.81 -7.23
N THR A 104 -10.91 4.56 -7.03
CA THR A 104 -12.01 4.19 -6.13
C THR A 104 -11.45 3.45 -4.92
N GLN A 105 -12.21 3.35 -3.83
CA GLN A 105 -11.73 2.74 -2.58
C GLN A 105 -11.31 1.27 -2.72
N LYS A 106 -11.54 0.63 -3.86
CA LYS A 106 -11.13 -0.74 -4.16
C LYS A 106 -9.61 -0.97 -4.05
N TYR A 107 -8.78 0.07 -4.21
CA TYR A 107 -7.33 -0.06 -3.97
C TYR A 107 -7.00 -0.52 -2.54
N ARG A 108 -7.91 -0.26 -1.58
CA ARG A 108 -7.76 -0.71 -0.19
C ARG A 108 -7.66 -2.23 -0.10
N GLU A 109 -8.31 -2.99 -0.98
CA GLU A 109 -8.23 -4.46 -0.98
C GLU A 109 -6.80 -4.96 -1.20
N MET A 110 -6.03 -4.28 -2.07
CA MET A 110 -4.63 -4.63 -2.33
C MET A 110 -3.73 -4.31 -1.13
N LEU A 111 -3.97 -3.18 -0.47
CA LEU A 111 -3.25 -2.77 0.74
C LEU A 111 -3.58 -3.71 1.89
N LEU A 112 -4.87 -4.00 2.13
CA LEU A 112 -5.33 -4.93 3.16
C LEU A 112 -4.72 -6.31 3.01
N PHE A 113 -4.71 -6.83 1.78
CA PHE A 113 -4.07 -8.10 1.52
C PHE A 113 -2.57 -8.08 1.87
N ARG A 114 -1.83 -7.06 1.43
CA ARG A 114 -0.40 -6.93 1.77
C ARG A 114 -0.20 -6.85 3.27
N ASP A 115 -0.89 -5.93 3.93
CA ASP A 115 -0.64 -5.58 5.32
C ASP A 115 -1.07 -6.72 6.26
N HIS A 116 -2.18 -7.41 5.94
CA HIS A 116 -2.59 -8.63 6.64
C HIS A 116 -1.50 -9.70 6.57
N MET A 117 -0.97 -9.95 5.37
CA MET A 117 0.01 -11.02 5.15
C MET A 117 1.39 -10.70 5.75
N ILE A 118 1.72 -9.42 5.93
CA ILE A 118 2.91 -8.99 6.70
C ILE A 118 2.69 -9.27 8.19
N ALA A 119 1.50 -8.95 8.72
CA ALA A 119 1.16 -9.14 10.12
C ALA A 119 0.96 -10.62 10.52
N HIS A 120 0.64 -11.49 9.55
CA HIS A 120 0.35 -12.92 9.75
C HIS A 120 1.28 -13.80 8.88
N PRO A 121 2.57 -13.99 9.27
CA PRO A 121 3.52 -14.78 8.49
C PRO A 121 3.12 -16.24 8.27
N GLU A 122 2.29 -16.81 9.15
CA GLU A 122 1.67 -18.12 9.00
C GLU A 122 0.72 -18.17 7.80
N ASP A 123 -0.16 -17.19 7.64
CA ASP A 123 -1.05 -17.06 6.48
C ASP A 123 -0.23 -16.89 5.19
N ALA A 124 0.87 -16.12 5.24
CA ALA A 124 1.81 -16.01 4.13
C ALA A 124 2.45 -17.35 3.73
N LYS A 125 2.86 -18.17 4.70
CA LYS A 125 3.40 -19.51 4.45
C LYS A 125 2.35 -20.44 3.85
N GLU A 126 1.14 -20.46 4.40
CA GLU A 126 0.02 -21.25 3.90
C GLU A 126 -0.33 -20.85 2.47
N TYR A 127 -0.42 -19.54 2.20
CA TYR A 127 -0.69 -19.04 0.86
C TYR A 127 0.42 -19.40 -0.14
N PHE A 128 1.69 -19.39 0.28
CA PHE A 128 2.78 -19.83 -0.58
C PHE A 128 2.69 -21.33 -0.92
N ALA A 129 2.35 -22.17 0.05
CA ALA A 129 2.09 -23.59 -0.19
C ALA A 129 0.92 -23.79 -1.16
N LEU A 130 -0.20 -23.10 -0.90
CA LEU A 130 -1.40 -23.15 -1.75
C LEU A 130 -1.10 -22.75 -3.19
N LYS A 131 -0.29 -21.70 -3.44
CA LYS A 131 0.08 -21.29 -4.80
C LYS A 131 0.81 -22.39 -5.56
N LYS A 132 1.73 -23.11 -4.91
CA LYS A 132 2.43 -24.25 -5.53
C LYS A 132 1.45 -25.37 -5.86
N ASP A 133 0.54 -25.68 -4.93
CA ASP A 133 -0.46 -26.74 -5.11
C ASP A 133 -1.45 -26.41 -6.24
N ILE A 134 -1.94 -25.17 -6.31
CA ILE A 134 -2.83 -24.72 -7.39
C ILE A 134 -2.10 -24.82 -8.73
N ALA A 135 -0.89 -24.28 -8.83
CA ALA A 135 -0.11 -24.29 -10.07
C ALA A 135 0.09 -25.72 -10.60
N ALA A 136 0.42 -26.67 -9.72
CA ALA A 136 0.51 -28.09 -10.09
C ALA A 136 -0.84 -28.69 -10.51
N LYS A 137 -1.93 -28.39 -9.79
CA LYS A 137 -3.28 -28.94 -10.07
C LYS A 137 -3.86 -28.50 -11.39
N VAL A 138 -3.66 -27.24 -11.77
CA VAL A 138 -4.18 -26.67 -13.02
C VAL A 138 -3.22 -26.82 -14.19
N ASN A 139 -2.22 -27.71 -14.06
CA ASN A 139 -1.17 -27.92 -15.05
C ASN A 139 -0.53 -26.59 -15.52
N TYR A 140 -0.32 -25.68 -14.57
CA TYR A 140 0.28 -24.37 -14.78
C TYR A 140 -0.51 -23.42 -15.69
N ASP A 141 -1.79 -23.69 -15.95
CA ASP A 141 -2.69 -22.78 -16.67
C ASP A 141 -2.91 -21.46 -15.90
N ARG A 142 -2.63 -20.34 -16.57
CA ARG A 142 -2.67 -19.00 -15.97
C ARG A 142 -4.09 -18.55 -15.59
N GLU A 143 -5.10 -18.89 -16.37
CA GLU A 143 -6.47 -18.45 -16.16
C GLU A 143 -7.10 -19.22 -14.99
N GLU A 144 -7.00 -20.55 -15.01
CA GLU A 144 -7.49 -21.40 -13.93
C GLU A 144 -6.77 -21.11 -12.62
N TYR A 145 -5.44 -20.93 -12.66
CA TYR A 145 -4.65 -20.52 -11.50
C TYR A 145 -5.19 -19.21 -10.91
N THR A 146 -5.43 -18.21 -11.75
CA THR A 146 -5.91 -16.89 -11.30
C THR A 146 -7.30 -16.99 -10.68
N LYS A 147 -8.19 -17.79 -11.27
CA LYS A 147 -9.56 -18.00 -10.78
C LYS A 147 -9.59 -18.67 -9.40
N ILE A 148 -8.84 -19.76 -9.21
CA ILE A 148 -8.81 -20.48 -7.92
C ILE A 148 -8.16 -19.62 -6.85
N LYS A 149 -7.07 -18.93 -7.19
CA LYS A 149 -6.37 -18.02 -6.27
C LYS A 149 -7.25 -16.86 -5.81
N ALA A 150 -8.14 -16.35 -6.66
CA ALA A 150 -9.00 -15.21 -6.34
C ALA A 150 -9.92 -15.49 -5.14
N ALA A 151 -10.42 -16.73 -4.99
CA ALA A 151 -11.27 -17.11 -3.86
C ALA A 151 -10.50 -17.02 -2.52
N TYR A 152 -9.25 -17.50 -2.49
CA TYR A 152 -8.42 -17.42 -1.29
C TYR A 152 -8.02 -15.97 -0.95
N VAL A 153 -7.67 -15.17 -1.96
CA VAL A 153 -7.37 -13.74 -1.76
C VAL A 153 -8.58 -13.02 -1.14
N LYS A 154 -9.79 -13.35 -1.60
CA LYS A 154 -11.03 -12.81 -1.01
C LYS A 154 -11.20 -13.21 0.45
N GLU A 155 -10.94 -14.48 0.79
CA GLU A 155 -10.99 -14.96 2.18
C GLU A 155 -10.01 -14.20 3.08
N ILE A 156 -8.77 -13.98 2.63
CA ILE A 156 -7.78 -13.18 3.38
C ILE A 156 -8.26 -11.74 3.57
N ILE A 157 -8.81 -11.11 2.53
CA ILE A 157 -9.34 -9.73 2.63
C ILE A 157 -10.53 -9.67 3.61
N GLU A 158 -11.36 -10.71 3.67
CA GLU A 158 -12.48 -10.80 4.62
C GLU A 158 -12.01 -11.07 6.05
N LYS A 159 -10.93 -11.84 6.22
CA LYS A 159 -10.26 -12.09 7.51
C LYS A 159 -9.48 -10.88 8.01
N ALA A 160 -8.97 -10.06 7.10
CA ALA A 160 -8.21 -8.87 7.41
C ALA A 160 -9.10 -7.89 8.20
N THR A 161 -9.00 -7.97 9.52
CA THR A 161 -9.50 -6.93 10.41
C THR A 161 -8.55 -5.75 10.25
N LEU A 162 -9.09 -4.59 9.85
CA LEU A 162 -8.34 -3.36 9.68
C LEU A 162 -7.69 -3.01 11.04
N PRO A 163 -6.37 -3.10 11.13
CA PRO A 163 -5.65 -1.85 11.27
C PRO A 163 -4.73 -1.73 10.07
N LEU A 164 -4.25 -0.53 9.80
CA LEU A 164 -3.24 -0.28 8.76
C LEU A 164 -3.87 -0.12 7.37
N TYR A 165 -4.75 0.87 7.26
CA TYR A 165 -4.56 1.79 6.15
C TYR A 165 -3.27 2.57 6.40
N PHE A 166 -2.53 2.89 5.35
CA PHE A 166 -1.47 3.87 5.39
C PHE A 166 -1.76 4.81 4.22
N ALA A 167 -2.40 5.95 4.48
CA ALA A 167 -2.61 6.95 3.43
C ALA A 167 -1.28 7.35 2.78
N PRO A 168 -1.32 7.77 1.50
CA PRO A 168 -0.15 8.32 0.82
C PRO A 168 0.47 9.43 1.65
N ILE A 169 1.79 9.35 1.76
CA ILE A 169 2.69 10.28 2.43
C ILE A 169 2.37 11.70 1.94
N ASN A 170 1.65 12.48 2.74
CA ASN A 170 1.49 13.90 2.49
C ASN A 170 2.65 14.61 3.19
N LEU A 171 3.65 15.07 2.42
CA LEU A 171 4.64 16.01 2.95
C LEU A 171 3.94 17.33 3.27
N VAL A 172 3.87 17.68 4.56
CA VAL A 172 3.51 19.04 5.00
C VAL A 172 4.72 19.61 5.74
N GLY A 173 5.55 20.37 5.02
CA GLY A 173 6.84 20.85 5.55
C GLY A 173 7.83 19.70 5.70
N ASN A 174 8.44 19.58 6.89
CA ASN A 174 9.43 18.55 7.20
C ASN A 174 8.82 17.30 7.90
N LYS A 175 7.54 17.03 7.63
CA LYS A 175 6.76 16.00 8.32
C LYS A 175 6.19 14.99 7.33
N TYR A 176 6.36 13.71 7.63
CA TYR A 176 5.65 12.61 6.97
C TYR A 176 4.32 12.38 7.67
N TYR A 177 3.29 12.07 6.89
CA TYR A 177 1.94 11.88 7.39
C TYR A 177 1.32 10.61 6.82
N ARG A 178 0.81 9.75 7.70
CA ARG A 178 0.29 8.43 7.32
C ARG A 178 -1.01 8.12 8.05
N HIS A 179 -2.09 7.85 7.33
CA HIS A 179 -3.39 7.61 7.95
C HIS A 179 -3.75 6.14 8.14
N PHE A 180 -4.36 5.76 9.27
CA PHE A 180 -4.87 4.42 9.54
C PHE A 180 -6.39 4.38 9.68
N LEU A 181 -7.01 3.35 9.13
CA LEU A 181 -8.43 3.01 9.25
C LEU A 181 -8.53 1.66 9.97
N PHE A 182 -9.52 1.52 10.85
CA PHE A 182 -9.70 0.35 11.72
C PHE A 182 -10.88 -0.53 11.37
N GLU A 183 -11.88 -0.02 10.64
CA GLU A 183 -12.98 -0.85 10.14
C GLU A 183 -13.44 -0.36 8.77
N LYS A 184 -14.00 -1.29 7.99
CA LYS A 184 -14.54 -0.99 6.65
C LYS A 184 -15.77 -0.10 6.83
N GLY A 185 -15.63 1.19 6.51
CA GLY A 185 -16.67 2.19 6.72
C GLY A 185 -16.56 2.96 8.03
N ALA A 186 -15.45 2.86 8.75
CA ALA A 186 -15.18 3.71 9.91
C ALA A 186 -15.11 5.19 9.49
N ASP A 187 -15.80 6.05 10.24
CA ASP A 187 -15.72 7.52 10.14
C ASP A 187 -14.40 8.08 10.73
N PHE A 188 -13.47 7.22 11.14
CA PHE A 188 -12.31 7.57 11.96
C PHE A 188 -11.00 7.37 11.21
N VAL A 189 -10.10 8.36 11.33
CA VAL A 189 -8.80 8.38 10.67
C VAL A 189 -7.72 8.66 11.71
N PHE A 190 -6.84 7.68 11.95
CA PHE A 190 -5.62 7.87 12.75
C PHE A 190 -4.55 8.48 11.88
N SER A 191 -3.60 9.23 12.44
CA SER A 191 -2.52 9.81 11.66
C SER A 191 -1.17 9.73 12.39
N GLU A 192 -0.21 9.01 11.82
CA GLU A 192 1.16 9.08 12.28
C GLU A 192 1.85 10.28 11.64
N LEU A 193 2.57 11.04 12.47
CA LEU A 193 3.36 12.19 12.08
C LEU A 193 4.83 11.90 12.42
N MET A 194 5.66 11.69 11.40
CA MET A 194 7.11 11.55 11.60
C MET A 194 7.78 12.88 11.26
N LEU A 195 8.56 13.41 12.20
CA LEU A 195 9.36 14.61 11.97
C LEU A 195 10.69 14.19 11.35
N CYS A 196 11.01 14.71 10.17
CA CYS A 196 12.28 14.46 9.52
C CYS A 196 13.06 15.78 9.40
N GLU A 197 14.27 15.81 9.95
CA GLU A 197 15.11 17.03 9.95
C GLU A 197 16.02 17.12 8.73
N HIS A 198 16.26 15.97 8.07
CA HIS A 198 17.18 15.87 6.96
C HIS A 198 16.45 15.93 5.62
N MET A 199 16.64 17.05 4.92
CA MET A 199 16.25 17.22 3.53
C MET A 199 17.44 16.89 2.63
N ASP A 200 17.30 15.91 1.74
CA ASP A 200 18.26 15.71 0.66
C ASP A 200 18.19 16.90 -0.30
N GLN A 201 19.19 17.77 -0.20
CA GLN A 201 19.30 18.99 -1.00
C GLN A 201 19.49 18.70 -2.50
N ASN A 202 19.93 17.49 -2.87
CA ASN A 202 20.12 17.11 -4.28
C ASN A 202 18.83 16.60 -4.93
N ARG A 203 17.93 15.99 -4.14
CA ARG A 203 16.67 15.42 -4.62
C ARG A 203 15.44 16.24 -4.27
N GLY A 204 15.58 17.23 -3.39
CA GLY A 204 14.48 18.05 -2.90
C GLY A 204 13.43 17.24 -2.14
N LYS A 205 13.84 16.13 -1.51
CA LYS A 205 12.98 15.23 -0.73
C LYS A 205 13.53 15.10 0.68
N LEU A 206 12.64 14.83 1.63
CA LEU A 206 13.05 14.33 2.94
C LEU A 206 13.54 12.89 2.77
N ASP A 207 14.61 12.52 3.47
CA ASP A 207 15.03 11.13 3.62
C ASP A 207 14.73 10.70 5.07
N ILE A 208 14.30 9.46 5.25
CA ILE A 208 14.02 8.89 6.59
C ILE A 208 15.25 8.11 7.03
N PHE A 209 15.85 8.52 8.15
CA PHE A 209 16.94 7.81 8.81
C PHE A 209 16.42 6.98 9.98
N GLU A 210 17.21 6.00 10.43
CA GLU A 210 16.83 5.12 11.54
C GLU A 210 16.59 5.92 12.84
N GLU A 211 17.32 7.02 13.02
CA GLU A 211 17.17 7.99 14.13
C GLU A 211 15.86 8.81 14.05
N ASP A 212 15.28 8.99 12.86
CA ASP A 212 13.98 9.68 12.70
C ASP A 212 12.83 8.78 13.20
N LEU A 213 12.98 7.46 13.12
CA LEU A 213 12.00 6.49 13.63
C LEU A 213 11.84 6.60 15.15
N GLU A 214 12.93 6.90 15.86
CA GLU A 214 12.94 7.15 17.30
C GLU A 214 12.30 8.50 17.70
N ARG A 215 11.82 9.30 16.74
CA ARG A 215 11.18 10.61 16.98
C ARG A 215 9.74 10.68 16.47
N THR A 216 9.14 9.52 16.21
CA THR A 216 7.77 9.41 15.68
C THR A 216 6.74 9.86 16.72
N ILE A 217 5.82 10.75 16.31
CA ILE A 217 4.66 11.19 17.11
C ILE A 217 3.40 10.58 16.50
N ILE A 218 2.57 9.95 17.31
CA ILE A 218 1.33 9.34 16.84
C ILE A 218 0.16 10.22 17.25
N GLN A 219 -0.55 10.75 16.26
CA GLN A 219 -1.73 11.58 16.46
C GLN A 219 -3.00 10.76 16.27
N ILE A 220 -3.79 10.66 17.34
CA ILE A 220 -5.08 10.00 17.33
C ILE A 220 -6.15 11.07 17.19
N GLY A 221 -6.80 11.13 16.03
CA GLY A 221 -7.83 12.15 15.72
C GLY A 221 -9.17 11.91 16.43
N ALA A 222 -9.53 10.65 16.70
CA ALA A 222 -10.66 10.23 17.55
C ALA A 222 -10.68 8.69 17.67
N GLY A 223 -11.19 8.17 18.79
CA GLY A 223 -11.38 6.72 19.02
C GLY A 223 -11.87 6.40 20.44
N THR A 224 -12.48 5.24 20.64
CA THR A 224 -12.85 4.72 21.96
C THR A 224 -11.60 4.22 22.71
N LYS A 225 -11.67 4.21 24.04
CA LYS A 225 -10.58 3.68 24.88
C LYS A 225 -10.17 2.25 24.49
N LYS A 226 -11.13 1.41 24.13
CA LYS A 226 -10.89 0.02 23.72
C LYS A 226 -10.07 -0.07 22.44
N GLU A 227 -10.35 0.78 21.44
CA GLU A 227 -9.61 0.83 20.18
C GLU A 227 -8.17 1.33 20.41
N ILE A 228 -8.01 2.37 21.25
CA ILE A 228 -6.69 2.91 21.62
C ILE A 228 -5.86 1.86 22.37
N ASP A 229 -6.44 1.18 23.36
CA ASP A 229 -5.76 0.17 24.17
C ASP A 229 -5.34 -1.06 23.33
N THR A 230 -6.06 -1.35 22.24
CA THR A 230 -5.71 -2.42 21.29
C THR A 230 -4.58 -2.01 20.34
N LEU A 231 -4.53 -0.73 19.96
CA LEU A 231 -3.60 -0.18 18.98
C LEU A 231 -2.18 0.02 19.53
N ILE A 232 -2.05 0.65 20.71
CA ILE A 232 -0.74 1.07 21.26
C ILE A 232 0.31 -0.07 21.25
N PRO A 233 -0.03 -1.32 21.59
CA PRO A 233 0.93 -2.43 21.56
C PRO A 233 1.40 -2.85 20.15
N LEU A 234 0.65 -2.50 19.10
CA LEU A 234 0.93 -2.89 17.71
C LEU A 234 1.79 -1.88 16.95
N LEU A 235 2.00 -0.68 17.51
CA LEU A 235 2.74 0.38 16.87
C LEU A 235 4.21 0.34 17.32
N PRO A 236 5.18 0.27 16.39
CA PRO A 236 6.58 0.31 16.75
C PRO A 236 6.97 1.73 17.21
N ASN A 237 7.69 1.82 18.33
CA ASN A 237 8.36 3.05 18.78
C ASN A 237 7.43 4.27 18.97
N VAL A 238 6.33 4.09 19.71
CA VAL A 238 5.45 5.20 20.08
C VAL A 238 6.05 6.03 21.20
N ASN A 239 6.57 7.22 20.88
CA ASN A 239 7.11 8.12 21.90
C ASN A 239 6.02 8.96 22.57
N GLU A 240 5.02 9.39 21.80
CA GLU A 240 3.96 10.26 22.28
C GLU A 240 2.65 9.96 21.54
N VAL A 241 1.56 9.88 22.30
CA VAL A 241 0.19 9.75 21.77
C VAL A 241 -0.55 11.06 22.03
N ASN A 242 -0.88 11.78 20.95
CA ASN A 242 -1.66 13.01 21.05
C ASN A 242 -3.11 12.75 20.65
N LEU A 243 -4.02 12.84 21.63
CA LEU A 243 -5.46 12.76 21.43
C LEU A 243 -5.96 14.12 20.93
N ASN A 244 -5.93 14.34 19.62
CA ASN A 244 -6.40 15.59 19.06
C ASN A 244 -7.92 15.53 18.88
N MET A 245 -8.68 15.97 19.89
CA MET A 245 -10.15 16.07 19.87
C MET A 245 -10.71 17.13 18.89
N GLY A 246 -9.90 17.67 17.97
CA GLY A 246 -10.34 18.68 17.01
C GLY A 246 -9.44 18.72 15.78
N CYS A 247 -9.75 17.95 14.74
CA CYS A 247 -9.16 18.15 13.42
C CYS A 247 -9.98 19.17 12.60
N PRO A 248 -9.40 20.27 12.10
CA PRO A 248 -10.13 21.33 11.38
C PRO A 248 -10.49 21.00 9.92
N GLN A 249 -10.11 19.84 9.38
CA GLN A 249 -10.02 19.63 7.93
C GLN A 249 -10.99 18.63 7.30
N SER A 250 -11.88 18.01 8.06
CA SER A 250 -12.91 17.14 7.46
C SER A 250 -14.28 17.81 7.50
N SER A 251 -15.08 17.45 6.51
CA SER A 251 -16.53 17.68 6.39
C SER A 251 -17.37 17.11 7.55
N MET A 252 -16.81 17.00 8.77
CA MET A 252 -17.44 16.44 9.97
C MET A 252 -17.73 17.51 11.03
N LYS A 253 -18.04 18.75 10.61
CA LYS A 253 -18.39 19.86 11.52
C LYS A 253 -19.61 19.60 12.40
N GLU A 254 -20.49 18.67 12.05
CA GLU A 254 -21.74 18.45 12.80
C GLU A 254 -21.62 17.46 13.96
N ILE A 255 -20.50 16.74 14.08
CA ILE A 255 -20.35 15.65 15.08
C ILE A 255 -19.31 16.00 16.17
N CYS A 256 -18.37 16.91 15.90
CA CYS A 256 -17.29 17.23 16.84
C CYS A 256 -17.37 18.69 17.32
N GLY A 257 -17.66 18.89 18.61
CA GLY A 257 -17.69 20.21 19.24
C GLY A 257 -16.31 20.66 19.77
N GLY A 258 -15.83 21.80 19.26
CA GLY A 258 -14.82 22.70 19.88
C GLY A 258 -13.35 22.24 19.76
N LEU A 259 -12.33 23.08 19.52
CA LEU A 259 -12.17 24.52 19.74
C LEU A 259 -11.28 25.12 18.63
N LEU A 260 -11.75 26.20 18.00
CA LEU A 260 -10.95 27.36 17.56
C LEU A 260 -11.91 28.41 17.00
N SER A 261 -12.56 29.14 17.90
CA SER A 261 -13.06 30.48 17.59
C SER A 261 -12.89 31.36 18.82
N ASN A 262 -11.78 32.09 18.87
CA ASN A 262 -11.83 33.38 19.52
C ASN A 262 -12.70 34.28 18.65
N LYS A 263 -13.87 34.64 19.15
CA LYS A 263 -14.53 35.89 18.82
C LYS A 263 -15.05 36.49 20.13
N GLU A 264 -14.31 37.51 20.55
CA GLU A 264 -14.55 38.50 21.62
C GLU A 264 -14.43 38.01 23.07
#